data_AF-A0A382AKU2-F1
#
_entry.id   AF-A0A382AKU2-F1
#
_cell.length_a   1.000
_cell.length_b   1.000
_cell.length_c   1.000
_cell.angle_alpha   90.00
_cell.angle_beta   90.00
_cell.angle_gamma   90.00
#
_symmetry.space_group_name_H-M   'P 1'
#
loop_
_entity.id
_entity.type
_entity.pdbx_description
1 polymer ?
#
loop_
_entity_poly.entity_id
_entity_poly.type
_entity_poly.pdbx_seq_one_letter_code
_entity_poly.pdbx_strand_id
1 'polypeptide(L)' 'MRLLIVSLFFMGIIMAIIGYYRANSECPLQKTKYKFIPRTLEEEQASNTSVYAIFKGMFEDQAPKDKM' A
#
# COMPACT_ATOMS: atom_id res chain seq x y z
N MET A 1 -41.31 9.02 -37.60
CA MET A 1 -39.93 8.55 -37.83
C MET A 1 -38.89 9.57 -37.36
N ARG A 2 -38.74 10.74 -38.01
CA ARG A 2 -37.71 11.74 -37.62
C ARG A 2 -37.76 12.18 -36.14
N LEU A 3 -38.96 12.45 -35.63
CA LEU A 3 -39.13 12.93 -34.24
C LEU A 3 -38.77 11.84 -33.20
N LEU A 4 -39.07 10.56 -33.51
CA LEU A 4 -38.68 9.42 -32.68
C LEU A 4 -37.17 9.21 -32.66
N ILE A 5 -36.51 9.36 -33.82
CA ILE A 5 -35.05 9.25 -33.93
C ILE A 5 -34.36 10.35 -33.12
N VAL A 6 -34.88 11.59 -33.22
CA VAL A 6 -34.35 12.73 -32.46
C VAL A 6 -34.58 12.52 -30.96
N SER A 7 -35.75 12.05 -30.52
CA SER A 7 -35.98 11.78 -29.10
C SER A 7 -35.08 10.67 -28.56
N LEU A 8 -34.82 9.63 -29.34
CA LEU A 8 -33.97 8.51 -28.93
C LEU A 8 -32.50 8.95 -28.83
N PHE A 9 -32.06 9.84 -29.71
CA PHE A 9 -30.73 10.44 -29.67
C PHE A 9 -30.52 11.26 -28.38
N PHE A 10 -31.47 12.14 -28.03
CA PHE A 10 -31.40 12.88 -26.77
C PHE A 10 -31.44 11.98 -25.55
N MET A 11 -32.26 10.92 -25.57
CA MET A 11 -32.30 9.94 -24.47
C MET A 11 -30.94 9.24 -24.27
N GLY A 12 -30.27 8.90 -25.37
CA GLY A 12 -28.93 8.32 -25.33
C GLY A 12 -27.89 9.26 -24.73
N ILE A 13 -27.93 10.55 -25.09
CA ILE A 13 -27.02 11.56 -24.52
C ILE A 13 -27.25 11.70 -23.01
N ILE A 14 -28.50 11.77 -22.56
CA ILE A 14 -28.84 11.88 -21.14
C ILE A 14 -28.32 10.65 -20.37
N MET A 15 -28.52 9.45 -20.91
CA MET A 15 -28.00 8.22 -20.30
C MET A 15 -26.48 8.19 -20.22
N ALA A 16 -25.78 8.64 -21.27
CA ALA A 16 -24.33 8.71 -21.29
C ALA A 16 -23.78 9.67 -20.22
N ILE A 17 -24.40 10.84 -20.06
CA ILE A 17 -24.03 11.81 -19.02
C ILE A 17 -24.23 11.20 -17.62
N ILE A 18 -25.39 10.58 -17.35
CA ILE A 18 -25.67 9.94 -16.06
C ILE A 18 -24.64 8.82 -15.78
N GLY A 19 -24.31 8.01 -16.79
CA GLY A 19 -23.31 6.95 -16.67
C GLY A 19 -21.91 7.50 -16.36
N TYR A 20 -21.50 8.57 -17.04
CA TYR A 20 -20.21 9.23 -16.78
C TYR A 20 -20.12 9.78 -15.36
N TYR A 21 -21.16 10.45 -14.88
CA TYR A 21 -21.18 10.95 -13.51
C TYR A 21 -21.14 9.80 -12.50
N ARG A 22 -21.94 8.75 -12.67
CA ARG A 22 -21.94 7.61 -11.75
C ARG A 22 -20.59 6.92 -11.69
N ALA A 23 -19.97 6.65 -12.85
CA ALA A 23 -18.67 5.99 -12.93
C ALA A 23 -17.54 6.81 -12.27
N ASN A 24 -17.59 8.15 -12.36
CA ASN A 24 -16.57 9.01 -11.76
C ASN A 24 -16.90 9.48 -10.33
N SER A 25 -18.13 9.26 -9.86
CA SER A 25 -18.55 9.56 -8.49
C SER A 25 -18.24 8.43 -7.51
N GLU A 26 -17.94 7.24 -8.02
CA GLU A 26 -17.44 6.15 -7.18
C GLU A 26 -16.06 6.54 -6.64
N CYS A 27 -16.03 6.83 -5.34
CA CYS A 27 -14.79 7.11 -4.63
C CYS A 27 -13.84 5.93 -4.84
N PRO A 28 -12.62 6.14 -5.37
CA PRO A 28 -11.70 5.03 -5.58
C PRO A 28 -11.53 4.30 -4.25
N LEU A 29 -11.69 2.97 -4.26
CA LEU A 29 -11.52 2.18 -3.05
C LEU A 29 -10.20 2.59 -2.41
N GLN A 30 -10.28 3.19 -1.21
CA GLN A 30 -9.10 3.59 -0.46
C GLN A 30 -8.35 2.31 -0.09
N LYS A 31 -7.39 1.93 -0.92
CA LYS A 31 -6.47 0.84 -0.60
C LYS A 31 -5.68 1.31 0.60
N THR A 32 -5.83 0.63 1.74
CA THR A 32 -5.01 0.87 2.93
C THR A 32 -3.54 0.75 2.53
N LYS A 33 -2.84 1.89 2.49
CA LYS A 33 -1.40 1.92 2.21
C LYS A 33 -0.68 1.56 3.52
N TYR A 34 -0.23 0.31 3.63
CA TYR A 34 0.68 -0.07 4.70
C TYR A 34 2.03 0.61 4.45
N LYS A 35 2.39 1.55 5.32
CA LYS A 35 3.72 2.16 5.33
C LYS A 35 4.44 1.69 6.58
N PHE A 36 5.66 1.18 6.41
CA PHE A 36 6.55 0.93 7.54
C PHE A 36 6.93 2.27 8.17
N ILE A 37 6.65 2.42 9.46
CA ILE A 37 7.14 3.53 10.27
C ILE A 37 8.30 2.96 11.09
N PRO A 38 9.55 3.39 10.85
CA PRO A 38 10.66 2.96 11.68
C PRO A 38 10.40 3.42 13.11
N ARG A 39 10.81 2.59 14.08
CA ARG A 39 10.77 2.97 15.49
C ARG A 39 11.67 4.18 15.70
N THR A 40 11.35 5.00 16.70
CA THR A 40 12.27 6.05 17.12
C THR A 40 13.48 5.43 17.80
N LEU A 41 14.59 6.17 17.85
CA LEU A 41 15.80 5.72 18.55
C LEU A 41 15.48 5.38 20.02
N GLU A 42 14.66 6.19 20.68
CA GLU A 42 14.23 5.97 22.06
C GLU A 42 13.43 4.67 22.21
N GLU A 43 12.53 4.35 21.27
CA GLU A 43 11.75 3.11 21.26
C GLU A 43 12.63 1.87 21.00
N GLU A 44 13.65 2.00 20.16
CA GLU A 44 14.62 0.91 19.93
C GLU A 44 15.49 0.65 21.16
N GLN A 45 15.92 1.71 21.83
CA GLN A 45 16.72 1.64 23.07
C GLN A 45 15.90 1.19 24.28
N ALA A 46 14.61 1.54 24.34
CA ALA A 46 13.68 1.05 25.35
C ALA A 46 13.32 -0.43 25.14
N SER A 47 13.56 -0.98 23.95
CA SER A 47 13.42 -2.41 23.73
C SER A 47 14.53 -3.15 24.50
N ASN A 48 14.14 -4.07 25.39
CA ASN A 48 15.05 -4.86 26.24
C ASN A 48 15.91 -5.88 25.46
N THR A 49 16.15 -5.64 24.17
CA THR A 49 16.93 -6.54 23.33
C THR A 49 18.41 -6.34 23.65
N SER A 50 19.01 -7.31 24.33
CA SER A 50 20.44 -7.25 24.66
C SER A 50 21.29 -7.33 23.39
N VAL A 51 21.91 -6.20 23.01
CA VAL A 51 22.88 -6.14 21.92
C VAL A 51 24.01 -7.14 22.16
N TYR A 52 24.50 -7.22 23.40
CA TYR A 52 25.53 -8.19 23.74
C TYR A 52 25.07 -9.63 23.45
N ALA A 53 23.85 -10.02 23.82
CA ALA A 53 23.35 -11.38 23.56
C ALA A 53 23.25 -11.71 22.06
N ILE A 54 22.92 -10.72 21.22
CA ILE A 54 22.83 -10.92 19.76
C ILE A 54 24.24 -11.09 19.14
N PHE A 55 25.21 -10.29 19.59
CA PHE A 55 26.51 -10.19 18.93
C PHE A 55 27.64 -10.97 19.62
N LYS A 56 27.38 -11.60 20.78
CA LYS A 56 28.37 -12.34 21.58
C LYS A 56 29.13 -13.40 20.79
N GLY A 57 28.44 -14.15 19.93
CA GLY A 57 29.06 -15.19 19.09
C GLY A 57 30.16 -14.66 18.16
N MET A 58 30.07 -13.42 17.69
CA MET A 58 31.13 -12.83 16.84
C MET A 58 32.48 -12.69 17.53
N PHE A 59 32.49 -12.64 18.87
CA PHE A 59 33.69 -12.46 19.66
C PHE A 59 34.10 -13.72 20.43
N GLU A 60 33.14 -14.60 20.72
CA GLU A 60 33.38 -15.80 21.51
C GLU A 60 33.46 -17.08 20.69
N ASP A 61 32.86 -17.11 19.50
CA ASP A 61 33.00 -18.25 18.62
C ASP A 61 34.44 -18.28 18.09
N GLN A 62 35.07 -19.44 18.18
CA GLN A 62 36.41 -19.62 17.63
C GLN A 62 36.36 -19.33 16.13
N ALA A 63 37.25 -18.44 15.67
CA ALA A 63 37.47 -18.23 14.25
C ALA A 63 37.59 -19.60 13.58
N PRO A 64 36.93 -19.83 12.42
CA PRO A 64 37.01 -21.09 11.72
C PRO A 64 38.48 -21.46 11.60
N LYS A 65 38.86 -22.60 12.19
CA LYS A 65 40.20 -23.14 11.99
C LYS A 65 40.23 -23.58 10.55
N ASP A 66 40.73 -22.70 9.69
CA ASP A 66 41.07 -23.08 8.32
C ASP A 66 41.87 -24.37 8.44
N LYS A 67 41.32 -25.43 7.85
CA LYS A 67 42.02 -26.69 7.69
C LYS A 67 43.15 -26.43 6.69
N MET A 68 44.24 -25.84 7.15
CA MET A 68 45.54 -25.93 6.50
C MET A 68 46.08 -27.35 6.69
#